data_AF-A0A1X0DQ46-F1
#
_entry.id   AF-A0A1X0DQ46-F1
#
_cell.length_a   1.000
_cell.length_b   1.000
_cell.length_c   1.000
_cell.angle_alpha   90.00
_cell.angle_beta   90.00
_cell.angle_gamma   90.00
#
_symmetry.space_group_name_H-M   'P 1'
#
loop_
_entity.id
_entity.type
_entity.pdbx_description
1 polymer ?
#
loop_
_entity_poly.entity_id
_entity_poly.type
_entity_poly.pdbx_seq_one_letter_code
_entity_poly.pdbx_strand_id
1 'polypeptide(L)' 'MKKRVEIEIDDDLVQEAIHRFHLADTREAVHLALRALLGEAGSEDQTDGEYDEFSDLSAWQPRGSDSG' A
#
# COMPACT_ATOMS: atom_id res chain seq x y z
N MET A 1 -20.57 -9.41 12.65
CA MET A 1 -21.86 -9.26 11.95
C MET A 1 -21.75 -8.07 11.00
N LYS A 2 -21.95 -8.24 9.69
CA LYS A 2 -21.89 -7.12 8.74
C LYS A 2 -23.30 -6.54 8.58
N LYS A 3 -23.46 -5.24 8.83
CA LYS A 3 -24.70 -4.50 8.53
C LYS A 3 -24.48 -3.70 7.25
N ARG A 4 -25.48 -3.65 6.36
CA ARG A 4 -25.46 -2.73 5.22
C ARG A 4 -25.77 -1.33 5.73
N VAL A 5 -24.92 -0.38 5.39
CA VAL A 5 -25.09 1.04 5.69
C VAL A 5 -25.04 1.76 4.35
N GLU A 6 -26.00 2.65 4.10
CA GLU A 6 -26.04 3.50 2.91
C GLU A 6 -25.60 4.90 3.33
N ILE A 7 -24.57 5.41 2.67
CA ILE A 7 -24.00 6.75 2.89
C ILE A 7 -23.68 7.37 1.54
N GLU A 8 -23.89 8.68 1.41
CA GLU A 8 -23.44 9.45 0.26
C GLU A 8 -22.01 9.92 0.51
N ILE A 9 -21.14 9.72 -0.47
CA ILE A 9 -19.72 10.08 -0.42
C ILE A 9 -19.37 10.77 -1.74
N ASP A 10 -18.47 11.74 -1.68
CA ASP A 10 -17.89 12.36 -2.86
C ASP A 10 -17.10 11.32 -3.68
N ASP A 11 -17.48 11.13 -4.94
CA ASP A 11 -16.84 10.17 -5.84
C ASP A 11 -15.38 10.56 -6.12
N ASP A 12 -15.07 11.85 -6.24
CA ASP A 12 -13.71 12.29 -6.54
C ASP A 12 -12.74 11.92 -5.41
N LEU A 13 -13.19 12.02 -4.15
CA LEU A 13 -12.40 11.60 -2.99
C LEU A 13 -12.20 10.08 -2.94
N VAL A 14 -13.21 9.31 -3.36
CA VAL A 14 -13.14 7.85 -3.42
C VAL A 14 -12.18 7.42 -4.53
N GLN A 15 -12.27 8.02 -5.71
CA GLN A 15 -11.39 7.72 -6.84
C GLN A 15 -9.94 8.06 -6.49
N GLU A 16 -9.69 9.21 -5.85
CA GLU A 16 -8.34 9.59 -5.42
C GLU A 16 -7.78 8.61 -4.38
N ALA A 17 -8.61 8.15 -3.42
CA ALA A 17 -8.19 7.14 -2.45
C ALA A 17 -7.89 5.80 -3.12
N ILE A 18 -8.72 5.37 -4.07
CA ILE A 18 -8.49 4.16 -4.88
C ILE A 18 -7.18 4.27 -5.65
N HIS A 19 -6.93 5.41 -6.28
CA HIS A 19 -5.71 5.64 -7.06
C HIS A 19 -4.47 5.68 -6.18
N ARG A 20 -4.50 6.45 -5.09
CA ARG A 20 -3.36 6.68 -4.18
C ARG A 20 -2.96 5.44 -3.38
N PHE A 21 -3.93 4.61 -3.01
CA PHE A 21 -3.71 3.41 -2.20
C PHE A 21 -3.86 2.11 -3.00
N HIS A 22 -4.01 2.20 -4.33
CA HIS A 22 -4.17 1.07 -5.25
C HIS A 22 -5.26 0.07 -4.83
N LEU A 23 -6.43 0.58 -4.45
CA LEU A 23 -7.54 -0.23 -3.93
C LEU A 23 -8.42 -0.76 -5.05
N ALA A 24 -9.14 -1.86 -4.79
CA ALA A 24 -9.96 -2.51 -5.80
C ALA A 24 -11.35 -1.88 -5.94
N ASP A 25 -11.93 -1.39 -4.84
CA ASP A 25 -13.28 -0.85 -4.82
C ASP A 25 -13.51 0.23 -3.74
N THR A 26 -14.60 1.00 -3.90
CA THR A 26 -15.03 2.03 -2.94
C THR A 26 -15.21 1.47 -1.53
N ARG A 27 -15.68 0.22 -1.42
CA ARG A 27 -15.89 -0.42 -0.12
C ARG A 27 -14.57 -0.65 0.59
N GLU A 28 -13.53 -1.07 -0.12
CA GLU A 28 -12.18 -1.21 0.42
C GLU A 28 -11.60 0.15 0.82
N ALA A 29 -11.80 1.20 0.01
CA ALA A 29 -11.41 2.56 0.36
C ALA A 29 -12.05 3.06 1.66
N VAL A 30 -13.36 2.89 1.81
CA VAL A 30 -14.08 3.26 3.04
C VAL A 30 -13.62 2.41 4.21
N HIS A 31 -13.39 1.11 4.01
CA HIS A 31 -12.92 0.24 5.06
C HIS A 31 -11.52 0.62 5.55
N LEU A 32 -10.61 0.94 4.62
CA LEU A 32 -9.26 1.40 4.93
C LEU A 32 -9.29 2.74 5.67
N ALA A 33 -10.10 3.71 5.20
CA ALA A 33 -10.23 5.01 5.85
C ALA A 33 -10.75 4.88 7.29
N LEU A 34 -11.79 4.07 7.51
CA LEU A 34 -12.30 3.79 8.86
C LEU A 34 -11.27 3.09 9.73
N ARG A 35 -10.49 2.15 9.16
CA ARG A 35 -9.43 1.46 9.89
C ARG A 35 -8.30 2.40 10.27
N ALA A 36 -7.91 3.33 9.40
CA ALA A 36 -6.92 4.35 9.71
C ALA A 36 -7.40 5.28 10.84
N LEU A 37 -8.65 5.77 10.75
CA LEU A 37 -9.26 6.61 11.79
C LEU A 37 -9.37 5.91 13.16
N LEU A 38 -9.56 4.58 13.17
CA LEU A 38 -9.69 3.77 14.39
C LEU A 38 -8.35 3.18 14.86
N GLY A 39 -7.27 3.31 14.09
CA GLY A 39 -6.14 2.38 14.14
C GLY A 39 -4.74 2.98 14.10
N GLU A 40 -4.60 4.30 13.98
CA GLU A 40 -3.44 5.04 14.56
C GLU A 40 -3.55 5.12 16.10
N ALA A 41 -4.00 4.03 16.71
CA ALA A 41 -3.93 3.75 18.14
C ALA A 41 -3.05 2.51 18.41
N GLY A 42 -2.33 1.96 17.42
CA GLY A 42 -1.42 0.85 17.70
C GLY A 42 -0.66 0.17 16.55
N SER A 43 -0.23 0.87 15.49
CA SER A 43 0.68 0.24 14.52
C SER A 43 1.63 1.25 13.84
N GLU A 44 2.33 2.04 14.65
CA GLU A 44 3.72 2.39 14.34
C GLU A 44 4.57 1.18 14.76
N ASP A 45 4.73 0.17 13.91
CA ASP A 45 5.98 -0.60 13.94
C ASP A 45 6.14 -1.54 12.74
N GLN A 46 7.33 -1.46 12.15
CA GLN A 46 8.00 -2.52 11.40
C GLN A 46 7.51 -2.77 9.96
N THR A 47 7.81 -1.81 9.08
CA THR A 47 8.55 -2.16 7.84
C THR A 47 9.89 -2.75 8.26
N ASP A 48 9.89 -4.01 8.67
CA ASP A 48 11.10 -4.80 8.84
C ASP A 48 11.61 -5.12 7.43
N GLY A 49 12.87 -4.77 7.18
CA GLY A 49 13.42 -4.63 5.84
C GLY A 49 13.45 -5.94 5.06
N GLU A 50 12.49 -6.13 4.16
CA GLU A 50 12.68 -7.01 3.02
C GLU A 50 13.64 -6.32 2.04
N TYR A 51 14.86 -6.82 1.98
CA TYR A 51 15.85 -6.43 0.99
C TYR A 51 15.28 -6.75 -0.41
N ASP A 52 14.81 -5.74 -1.13
CA ASP A 52 14.32 -5.90 -2.50
C ASP A 52 15.50 -5.99 -3.47
N GLU A 53 15.86 -7.22 -3.83
CA GLU A 53 16.93 -7.54 -4.78
C GLU A 53 16.69 -6.96 -6.18
N PHE A 54 15.51 -6.42 -6.47
CA PHE A 54 15.19 -5.74 -7.73
C PHE A 54 15.49 -4.23 -7.72
N SER A 55 15.72 -3.63 -6.55
CA SER A 55 16.08 -2.21 -6.42
C SER A 55 17.59 -1.96 -6.57
N ASP A 56 18.41 -3.00 -6.41
CA ASP A 56 19.86 -2.89 -6.52
C ASP A 56 20.32 -3.04 -7.98
N LEU A 57 20.49 -1.91 -8.67
CA LEU A 57 21.00 -1.83 -10.06
C LEU A 57 22.38 -2.49 -10.26
N SER A 58 23.08 -2.81 -9.16
CA SER A 58 24.31 -3.58 -9.19
C SER A 58 24.10 -5.06 -9.56
N ALA A 59 22.89 -5.61 -9.39
CA ALA A 59 22.53 -6.98 -9.77
C ALA A 59 22.56 -7.21 -11.30
N TRP A 60 22.45 -6.14 -12.09
CA TRP A 60 22.53 -6.17 -13.55
C TRP A 60 23.94 -5.92 -14.09
N GLN A 61 24.92 -5.64 -13.22
CA GLN A 61 26.29 -5.48 -13.67
C GLN A 61 26.86 -6.88 -13.98
N PRO A 62 27.21 -7.17 -15.25
CA PRO A 62 27.89 -8.41 -15.57
C PRO A 62 29.20 -8.41 -14.79
N ARG A 63 29.41 -9.41 -13.93
CA ARG A 63 30.69 -9.62 -13.26
C ARG A 63 31.73 -9.88 -14.34
N GLY A 64 32.37 -8.80 -14.78
CA GLY A 64 33.44 -8.81 -15.75
C GLY A 64 34.54 -9.72 -15.23
N SER A 65 34.83 -10.74 -16.04
CA SER A 65 36.05 -11.51 -16.01
C SER A 65 37.27 -10.60 -15.80
N ASP A 66 38.01 -10.79 -14.72
CA ASP A 66 39.40 -10.38 -14.65
C ASP A 66 40.24 -11.61 -14.32
N SER A 67 41.03 -12.00 -15.33
CA SER A 67 42.08 -12.99 -15.24
C SER A 67 43.31 -12.32 -14.65
N GLY A 68 43.94 -12.94 -13.66
CA GLY A 68 45.24 -12.58 -13.13
C GLY A 68 45.80 -13.72 -12.31
#